data_AF-A0A353XWH7-F1
#
_entry.id   AF-A0A353XWH7-F1
#
_cell.length_a   1.000
_cell.length_b   1.000
_cell.length_c   1.000
_cell.angle_alpha   90.00
_cell.angle_beta   90.00
_cell.angle_gamma   90.00
#
_symmetry.space_group_name_H-M   'P 1'
#
loop_
_entity.id
_entity.type
_entity.pdbx_description
1 polymer ?
#
loop_
_entity_poly.entity_id
_entity_poly.type
_entity_poly.pdbx_seq_one_letter_code
_entity_poly.pdbx_strand_id
1 'polypeptide(L)' 'MSEFFHMGGYALYVWGSVGVTAVVMIANAVAAILNHRRELCRISRRLRRERKSV' A
#
# COMPACT_ATOMS: atom_id res chain seq x y z
N MET A 1 3.67 33.34 7.47
CA MET A 1 3.50 31.87 7.31
C MET A 1 2.19 31.32 7.90
N SER A 2 1.57 31.99 8.88
CA SER A 2 0.32 31.53 9.51
C SER A 2 -0.97 31.85 8.72
N GLU A 3 -0.88 32.67 7.66
CA GLU A 3 -2.03 33.07 6.82
C GLU A 3 -2.57 31.92 5.94
N PHE A 4 -1.76 30.89 5.65
CA PHE A 4 -2.19 29.69 4.91
C PHE A 4 -3.08 28.75 5.73
N PHE A 5 -2.97 28.78 7.06
CA PHE A 5 -3.82 28.01 7.97
C PHE A 5 -5.06 28.79 8.43
N HIS A 6 -5.04 30.12 8.33
CA HIS A 6 -6.13 30.99 8.79
C HIS A 6 -7.19 31.33 7.73
N MET A 7 -7.00 30.98 6.45
CA MET A 7 -8.07 30.99 5.43
C MET A 7 -9.00 29.76 5.56
N GLY A 8 -9.57 29.59 6.77
CA GLY A 8 -10.87 28.97 7.09
C GLY A 8 -11.30 27.59 6.58
N GLY A 9 -10.62 26.91 5.65
CA GLY A 9 -11.12 25.63 5.13
C GLY A 9 -10.42 25.03 3.90
N TYR A 10 -9.58 25.78 3.18
CA TYR A 10 -8.93 25.26 1.96
C TYR A 10 -7.83 24.23 2.24
N ALA A 11 -7.11 24.36 3.36
CA ALA A 11 -6.08 23.40 3.74
C ALA A 11 -6.69 21.99 3.91
N LEU A 12 -7.84 21.87 4.56
CA LEU A 12 -8.53 20.58 4.72
C LEU A 12 -8.94 19.95 3.37
N TYR A 13 -9.30 20.75 2.36
CA TYR A 13 -9.63 20.25 1.02
C TYR A 13 -8.40 19.78 0.23
N VAL A 14 -7.31 20.57 0.25
CA VAL A 14 -6.06 20.21 -0.44
C VAL A 14 -5.43 18.98 0.22
N TRP A 15 -5.34 18.98 1.55
CA TRP A 15 -4.83 17.84 2.31
C TRP A 15 -5.77 16.63 2.26
N GLY A 16 -7.08 16.83 2.07
CA GLY A 16 -8.03 15.75 1.83
C GLY A 16 -7.75 15.02 0.52
N SER A 17 -7.65 15.73 -0.60
CA SER A 17 -7.37 15.12 -1.92
C SER A 17 -5.96 14.52 -2.00
N VAL A 18 -4.95 15.23 -1.48
CA VAL A 18 -3.57 14.73 -1.36
C VAL A 18 -3.50 13.53 -0.42
N GLY A 19 -4.22 13.57 0.70
CA GLY A 19 -4.32 12.47 1.65
C GLY A 19 -4.97 11.23 1.05
N VAL A 20 -6.08 11.38 0.33
CA VAL A 20 -6.74 10.27 -0.38
C VAL A 20 -5.80 9.68 -1.43
N THR A 21 -5.12 10.51 -2.21
CA THR A 21 -4.15 10.04 -3.21
C THR A 21 -2.99 9.30 -2.56
N ALA A 22 -2.43 9.84 -1.47
CA ALA A 22 -1.37 9.19 -0.70
C ALA A 22 -1.84 7.86 -0.10
N VAL A 23 -3.06 7.80 0.45
CA VAL A 23 -3.66 6.57 0.99
C VAL A 23 -3.81 5.51 -0.09
N VAL A 24 -4.31 5.87 -1.29
CA VAL A 24 -4.45 4.93 -2.41
C VAL A 24 -3.07 4.43 -2.86
N MET A 25 -2.08 5.32 -2.96
CA MET A 25 -0.71 4.95 -3.35
C MET A 25 -0.07 4.00 -2.33
N ILE A 26 -0.22 4.28 -1.03
CA ILE A 26 0.25 3.42 0.06
C ILE A 26 -0.48 2.08 0.04
N ALA A 27 -1.80 2.08 -0.11
CA ALA A 27 -2.60 0.87 -0.15
C ALA A 27 -2.17 -0.04 -1.31
N ASN A 28 -1.90 0.54 -2.49
CA ASN A 28 -1.42 -0.22 -3.64
C ASN A 28 -0.01 -0.79 -3.41
N ALA A 29 0.91 0.01 -2.84
CA ALA A 29 2.26 -0.45 -2.50
C ALA A 29 2.22 -1.59 -1.46
N VAL A 30 1.39 -1.45 -0.42
CA VAL A 30 1.20 -2.47 0.61
C VAL A 30 0.59 -3.75 0.01
N ALA A 31 -0.41 -3.62 -0.86
CA ALA A 31 -1.00 -4.75 -1.57
C ALA A 31 0.02 -5.48 -2.45
N ALA A 32 0.87 -4.75 -3.18
CA ALA A 32 1.93 -5.32 -4.00
C ALA A 32 2.95 -6.10 -3.15
N ILE A 33 3.40 -5.53 -2.02
CA ILE A 33 4.33 -6.20 -1.10
C ILE A 33 3.70 -7.46 -0.49
N LEU A 34 2.44 -7.37 -0.05
CA LEU A 34 1.72 -8.52 0.52
C LEU A 34 1.52 -9.64 -0.52
N ASN A 35 1.15 -9.30 -1.75
CA ASN A 35 0.99 -10.27 -2.83
C ASN A 35 2.32 -10.94 -3.18
N HIS A 36 3.41 -10.17 -3.25
CA HIS A 36 4.73 -10.73 -3.53
C HIS A 36 5.15 -11.76 -2.46
N ARG A 37 4.93 -11.45 -1.18
CA ARG A 37 5.20 -12.39 -0.08
C ARG A 37 4.32 -13.64 -0.14
N ARG A 38 3.05 -13.50 -0.53
CA ARG A 38 2.11 -14.62 -0.69
C ARG A 38 2.50 -15.55 -1.84
N GLU A 39 2.90 -14.98 -2.97
CA GLU A 39 3.37 -15.73 -4.14
C GLU A 39 4.62 -16.54 -3.83
N LEU A 40 5.62 -15.94 -3.18
CA LEU A 40 6.83 -16.65 -2.74
C LEU A 40 6.52 -17.80 -1.75
N CYS A 41 5.58 -17.57 -0.82
CA CYS A 41 5.13 -18.61 0.10
C CYS A 41 4.39 -19.75 -0.64
N ARG A 42 3.67 -19.44 -1.72
CA ARG A 42 2.96 -20.43 -2.54
C ARG A 42 3.93 -21.30 -3.35
N ILE A 43 4.97 -20.70 -3.92
CA ILE A 43 6.00 -21.40 -4.71
C ILE A 43 6.83 -22.33 -3.80
N SER A 44 7.30 -21.85 -2.65
CA SER A 44 8.06 -22.69 -1.70
C SER A 44 7.26 -23.89 -1.18
N ARG A 45 5.94 -23.74 -0.98
CA ARG A 45 5.04 -24.86 -0.62
C ARG A 45 4.87 -25.88 -1.75
N ARG A 46 4.90 -25.48 -3.02
CA ARG A 46 4.84 -26.41 -4.18
C ARG A 46 6.13 -27.22 -4.31
N LEU A 47 7.28 -26.56 -4.27
CA LEU A 47 8.60 -27.21 -4.32
C LEU A 47 8.76 -28.28 -3.23
N ARG A 48 8.22 -28.03 -2.03
CA ARG A 48 8.31 -28.98 -0.91
C ARG A 48 7.43 -30.21 -1.08
N ARG A 49 6.38 -30.14 -1.92
CA ARG A 49 5.55 -31.31 -2.26
C ARG A 49 6.21 -32.14 -3.36
N GLU A 50 6.73 -31.49 -4.41
CA GLU A 50 7.42 -32.18 -5.51
C GLU A 50 8.68 -32.90 -5.03
N ARG A 51 9.45 -32.30 -4.12
CA ARG A 51 10.63 -32.94 -3.52
C ARG A 51 10.29 -34.14 -2.61
N LYS A 52 9.04 -34.31 -2.18
CA LYS A 52 8.62 -35.43 -1.33
C LYS A 52 8.00 -36.58 -2.13
N SER A 53 7.76 -36.40 -3.42
CA SER A 53 7.17 -37.39 -4.33
C SER A 53 8.18 -38.02 -5.31
N VAL A 54 9.48 -37.77 -5.12
CA VAL A 54 10.60 -38.43 -5.80
C VAL A 54 11.43 -39.14 -4.75
#